data_AF-A0A4Y2SLI9-F1
#
_entry.id   AF-A0A4Y2SLI9-F1
#
_cell.length_a   1.000
_cell.length_b   1.000
_cell.length_c   1.000
_cell.angle_alpha   90.00
_cell.angle_beta   90.00
_cell.angle_gamma   90.00
#
_symmetry.space_group_name_H-M   'P 1'
#
loop_
_entity.id
_entity.type
_entity.pdbx_description
1 polymer ?
#
loop_
_entity_poly.entity_id
_entity_poly.type
_entity_poly.pdbx_seq_one_letter_code
_entity_poly.pdbx_strand_id
1 'polypeptide(L)'
;MIKHFIQKCPVNYALVRPAICIDPRVMAVSRKSTGKNEKGIEKCIQAETEKWWCVLKCIVDVILHCARNNLPLRGSSDAIGDNNCGVFLSTLDLISRYNPQLFQHIENVKSKKHVPNYFSPKIQNEVIEIFVNKVHSEILNKVKSAKYFSIIFDCTPDTAHVEQMSQIIRYVNIKDGECSVEESFVDFVIGHQKTGRNLLEEIMEKLS
;
A
#
# COMPACT_ATOMS: atom_id res chain seq x y z
N MET A 1 5.88 16.27 -4.78
CA MET A 1 6.87 15.55 -3.94
C MET A 1 6.67 14.03 -3.96
N ILE A 2 5.47 13.50 -3.65
CA ILE A 2 5.18 12.04 -3.69
C ILE A 2 5.33 11.41 -5.10
N LYS A 3 4.92 12.13 -6.16
CA LYS A 3 5.04 11.68 -7.58
C LYS A 3 6.46 11.28 -8.00
N HIS A 4 7.49 11.95 -7.50
CA HIS A 4 8.87 11.69 -7.89
C HIS A 4 9.49 10.49 -7.13
N PHE A 5 8.91 10.11 -5.99
CA PHE A 5 9.47 9.10 -5.09
C PHE A 5 9.05 7.67 -5.44
N ILE A 6 7.78 7.48 -5.82
CA ILE A 6 7.22 6.15 -6.11
C ILE A 6 7.64 5.64 -7.51
N GLN A 7 8.25 6.50 -8.34
CA GLN A 7 8.73 6.13 -9.69
C GLN A 7 10.03 5.30 -9.65
N LYS A 8 10.80 5.33 -8.54
CA LYS A 8 12.10 4.64 -8.41
C LYS A 8 12.06 3.31 -7.64
N CYS A 9 10.91 2.91 -7.09
CA CYS A 9 10.75 1.63 -6.39
C CYS A 9 9.86 0.68 -7.22
N PRO A 10 10.40 -0.37 -7.86
CA PRO A 10 9.56 -1.43 -8.42
C PRO A 10 8.85 -2.16 -7.28
N VAL A 11 7.52 -2.29 -7.37
CA VAL A 11 6.75 -3.07 -6.40
C VAL A 11 7.09 -4.54 -6.60
N ASN A 12 7.78 -5.14 -5.64
CA ASN A 12 8.05 -6.57 -5.64
C ASN A 12 6.82 -7.31 -5.09
N TYR A 13 5.97 -7.81 -5.98
CA TYR A 13 4.77 -8.58 -5.64
C TYR A 13 5.06 -9.87 -4.85
N ALA A 14 6.32 -10.33 -4.78
CA ALA A 14 6.70 -11.46 -3.94
C ALA A 14 6.58 -11.15 -2.44
N LEU A 15 6.65 -9.88 -2.03
CA LEU A 15 6.50 -9.45 -0.62
C LEU A 15 5.03 -9.36 -0.16
N VAL A 16 4.07 -9.39 -1.08
CA VAL A 16 2.63 -9.47 -0.77
C VAL A 16 2.21 -10.91 -0.41
N ARG A 17 3.08 -11.90 -0.65
CA ARG A 17 2.82 -13.32 -0.38
C ARG A 17 2.48 -13.69 1.07
N PRO A 18 2.96 -13.03 2.14
CA PRO A 18 2.69 -13.52 3.50
C PRO A 18 1.48 -12.91 4.20
N ALA A 19 0.94 -11.75 3.76
CA ALA A 19 0.09 -10.92 4.62
C ALA A 19 -1.43 -11.02 4.35
N ILE A 20 -1.85 -11.48 3.17
CA ILE A 20 -3.28 -11.59 2.87
C ILE A 20 -3.74 -12.99 3.26
N CYS A 21 -4.36 -13.08 4.44
CA CYS A 21 -4.97 -14.31 4.93
C CYS A 21 -5.98 -14.85 3.91
N ILE A 22 -5.58 -15.86 3.14
CA ILE A 22 -6.53 -16.68 2.39
C ILE A 22 -7.43 -17.36 3.45
N ASP A 23 -8.72 -17.07 3.40
CA ASP A 23 -9.73 -17.56 4.36
C ASP A 23 -9.56 -19.07 4.62
N PRO A 24 -9.43 -19.52 5.89
CA PRO A 24 -9.31 -20.93 6.24
C PRO A 24 -10.45 -21.82 5.70
N ARG A 25 -11.62 -21.24 5.39
CA ARG A 25 -12.76 -21.94 4.75
C ARG A 25 -12.48 -22.32 3.30
N VAL A 26 -11.62 -21.58 2.60
CA VAL A 26 -11.11 -21.96 1.27
C VAL A 26 -10.20 -23.20 1.38
N MET A 27 -9.44 -23.32 2.47
CA MET A 27 -8.58 -24.48 2.77
C MET A 27 -9.35 -25.68 3.37
N ALA A 28 -10.54 -25.46 3.95
CA ALA A 28 -11.27 -26.46 4.73
C ALA A 28 -11.99 -27.55 3.90
N VAL A 29 -12.02 -27.46 2.57
CA VAL A 29 -12.60 -28.51 1.69
C VAL A 29 -11.80 -29.83 1.75
N SER A 30 -10.59 -29.81 2.31
CA SER A 30 -9.57 -30.86 2.13
C SER A 30 -9.62 -32.08 3.07
N ARG A 31 -10.74 -32.47 3.70
CA ARG A 31 -10.72 -33.62 4.65
C ARG A 31 -11.52 -34.87 4.32
N LYS A 32 -12.20 -34.99 3.18
CA LYS A 32 -12.80 -36.29 2.78
C LYS A 32 -12.83 -36.51 1.27
N SER A 33 -11.87 -37.26 0.71
CA SER A 33 -12.10 -38.42 -0.20
C SER A 33 -10.87 -38.86 -1.01
N THR A 34 -10.82 -40.18 -1.21
CA THR A 34 -9.92 -41.08 -1.94
C THR A 34 -9.38 -40.63 -3.32
N GLY A 35 -8.05 -40.59 -3.48
CA GLY A 35 -7.17 -41.05 -4.60
C GLY A 35 -7.43 -40.68 -6.07
N LYS A 36 -8.68 -40.67 -6.55
CA LYS A 36 -9.05 -40.18 -7.91
C LYS A 36 -9.48 -38.71 -7.89
N ASN A 37 -9.93 -38.23 -6.72
CA ASN A 37 -10.41 -36.86 -6.53
C ASN A 37 -9.26 -35.86 -6.29
N GLU A 38 -8.05 -36.33 -5.98
CA GLU A 38 -6.89 -35.48 -5.64
C GLU A 38 -6.48 -34.57 -6.80
N LYS A 39 -6.36 -35.09 -8.03
CA LYS A 39 -6.05 -34.28 -9.23
C LYS A 39 -7.13 -33.26 -9.57
N GLY A 40 -8.39 -33.55 -9.23
CA GLY A 40 -9.51 -32.62 -9.42
C GLY A 40 -9.47 -31.49 -8.39
N ILE A 41 -9.23 -31.84 -7.13
CA ILE A 41 -9.09 -30.89 -6.02
C ILE A 41 -7.89 -29.96 -6.26
N GLU A 42 -6.75 -30.50 -6.69
CA GLU A 42 -5.54 -29.72 -6.99
C GLU A 42 -5.80 -28.67 -8.10
N LYS A 43 -6.50 -29.07 -9.17
CA LYS A 43 -6.93 -28.14 -10.22
C LYS A 43 -7.88 -27.06 -9.72
N CYS A 44 -8.82 -27.39 -8.83
CA CYS A 44 -9.72 -26.41 -8.23
C CYS A 44 -8.95 -25.40 -7.35
N ILE A 45 -8.01 -25.88 -6.54
CA ILE A 45 -7.15 -25.02 -5.70
C ILE A 45 -6.31 -24.09 -6.57
N GLN A 46 -5.73 -24.62 -7.66
CA GLN A 46 -4.94 -23.83 -8.59
C GLN A 46 -5.78 -22.73 -9.25
N ALA A 47 -6.99 -23.07 -9.73
CA ALA A 47 -7.88 -22.08 -10.36
C ALA A 47 -8.30 -20.97 -9.39
N GLU A 48 -8.60 -21.30 -8.13
CA GLU A 48 -8.95 -20.30 -7.11
C GLU A 48 -7.74 -19.45 -6.72
N THR A 49 -6.54 -20.05 -6.68
CA THR A 49 -5.28 -19.33 -6.46
C THR A 49 -5.02 -18.32 -7.57
N GLU A 50 -5.14 -18.73 -8.83
CA GLU A 50 -4.95 -17.86 -10.00
C GLU A 50 -5.96 -16.70 -10.01
N LYS A 51 -7.23 -16.99 -9.68
CA LYS A 51 -8.26 -15.97 -9.51
C LYS A 51 -7.88 -14.95 -8.43
N TRP A 52 -7.52 -15.39 -7.23
CA TRP A 52 -7.15 -14.46 -6.15
C TRP A 52 -5.89 -13.67 -6.47
N TRP A 53 -4.89 -14.29 -7.10
CA TRP A 53 -3.69 -13.58 -7.57
C TRP A 53 -4.05 -12.45 -8.53
N CYS A 54 -4.96 -12.71 -9.47
CA CYS A 54 -5.42 -11.70 -10.42
C CYS A 54 -6.16 -10.55 -9.72
N VAL A 55 -7.12 -10.87 -8.85
CA VAL A 55 -7.90 -9.86 -8.10
C VAL A 55 -7.00 -9.02 -7.20
N LEU A 56 -6.12 -9.65 -6.42
CA LEU A 56 -5.21 -8.96 -5.50
C LEU A 56 -4.21 -8.09 -6.26
N LYS A 57 -3.71 -8.56 -7.41
CA LYS A 57 -2.84 -7.74 -8.27
C LYS A 57 -3.56 -6.48 -8.74
N CYS A 58 -4.81 -6.58 -9.19
CA CYS A 58 -5.60 -5.40 -9.56
C CYS A 58 -5.79 -4.43 -8.39
N ILE A 59 -6.10 -4.93 -7.18
CA ILE A 59 -6.25 -4.09 -5.98
C ILE A 59 -4.96 -3.33 -5.68
N VAL A 60 -3.83 -4.04 -5.62
CA VAL A 60 -2.50 -3.47 -5.34
C VAL A 60 -2.12 -2.45 -6.41
N ASP A 61 -2.35 -2.75 -7.69
CA ASP A 61 -2.01 -1.85 -8.80
C ASP A 61 -2.84 -0.57 -8.79
N VAL A 62 -4.14 -0.65 -8.47
CA VAL A 62 -5.01 0.53 -8.36
C VAL A 62 -4.60 1.40 -7.16
N ILE A 63 -4.32 0.80 -5.99
CA ILE A 63 -3.85 1.55 -4.82
C ILE A 63 -2.52 2.23 -5.13
N LEU A 64 -1.59 1.51 -5.77
CA LEU A 64 -0.31 2.05 -6.20
C LEU A 64 -0.48 3.19 -7.21
N HIS A 65 -1.40 3.04 -8.16
CA HIS A 65 -1.72 4.09 -9.12
C HIS A 65 -2.25 5.35 -8.42
N CYS A 66 -3.16 5.19 -7.45
CA CYS A 66 -3.67 6.31 -6.66
C CYS A 66 -2.55 7.00 -5.89
N ALA A 67 -1.71 6.23 -5.18
CA ALA A 67 -0.58 6.75 -4.42
C ALA A 67 0.43 7.49 -5.32
N ARG A 68 0.79 6.92 -6.47
CA ARG A 68 1.69 7.55 -7.45
C ARG A 68 1.17 8.88 -7.95
N ASN A 69 -0.14 9.00 -8.12
CA ASN A 69 -0.76 10.16 -8.75
C ASN A 69 -1.36 11.17 -7.78
N ASN A 70 -1.24 10.94 -6.46
CA ASN A 70 -1.90 11.72 -5.42
C ASN A 70 -3.43 11.75 -5.59
N LEU A 71 -4.03 10.61 -5.95
CA LEU A 71 -5.48 10.49 -6.11
C LEU A 71 -6.11 9.99 -4.80
N PRO A 72 -7.25 10.56 -4.38
CA PRO A 72 -7.99 10.05 -3.23
C PRO A 72 -8.55 8.66 -3.56
N LEU A 73 -8.33 7.69 -2.67
CA LEU A 73 -8.85 6.33 -2.91
C LEU A 73 -10.38 6.27 -2.76
N ARG A 74 -10.91 6.96 -1.75
CA ARG A 74 -12.27 6.78 -1.23
C ARG A 74 -13.19 7.90 -1.68
N GLY A 75 -14.47 7.57 -1.79
CA GLY A 75 -15.56 8.53 -1.91
C GLY A 75 -16.53 8.38 -0.75
N SER A 76 -17.72 8.98 -0.88
CA SER A 76 -18.76 8.92 0.14
C SER A 76 -19.54 7.59 0.15
N SER A 77 -19.33 6.74 -0.85
CA SER A 77 -19.98 5.45 -1.01
C SER A 77 -18.95 4.32 -1.05
N ASP A 78 -19.29 3.18 -0.44
CA ASP A 78 -18.50 1.95 -0.51
C ASP A 78 -19.04 0.96 -1.56
N ALA A 79 -20.04 1.36 -2.35
CA ALA A 79 -20.69 0.51 -3.35
C ALA A 79 -20.06 0.68 -4.74
N ILE A 80 -19.61 -0.42 -5.35
CA ILE A 80 -19.07 -0.40 -6.73
C ILE A 80 -20.17 -0.05 -7.73
N GLY A 81 -19.88 0.92 -8.59
CA GLY A 81 -20.80 1.42 -9.62
C GLY A 81 -21.61 2.63 -9.17
N ASP A 82 -21.51 3.04 -7.91
CA ASP A 82 -22.08 4.30 -7.45
C ASP A 82 -21.22 5.49 -7.91
N ASN A 83 -21.86 6.63 -8.20
CA ASN A 83 -21.20 7.84 -8.68
C ASN A 83 -20.14 8.37 -7.69
N ASN A 84 -20.33 8.11 -6.40
CA ASN A 84 -19.47 8.59 -5.33
C ASN A 84 -18.62 7.46 -4.68
N CYS A 85 -18.35 6.37 -5.39
CA CYS A 85 -17.60 5.22 -4.86
C CYS A 85 -16.08 5.46 -4.69
N GLY A 86 -15.58 6.64 -5.10
CA GLY A 86 -14.17 6.99 -5.06
C GLY A 86 -13.36 6.43 -6.23
N VAL A 87 -12.10 6.88 -6.35
CA VAL A 87 -11.23 6.51 -7.47
C VAL A 87 -10.87 5.03 -7.44
N PHE A 88 -10.70 4.45 -6.25
CA PHE A 88 -10.33 3.03 -6.12
C PHE A 88 -11.41 2.11 -6.71
N LEU A 89 -12.66 2.24 -6.28
CA LEU A 89 -13.75 1.38 -6.73
C LEU A 89 -14.13 1.64 -8.20
N SER A 90 -14.16 2.90 -8.64
CA SER A 90 -14.43 3.25 -10.04
C SER A 90 -13.33 2.75 -11.00
N THR A 91 -12.06 2.77 -10.58
CA THR A 91 -10.96 2.22 -11.38
C THR A 91 -11.03 0.69 -11.44
N LEU A 92 -11.38 0.00 -10.35
CA LEU A 92 -11.61 -1.44 -10.39
C LEU A 92 -12.76 -1.81 -11.31
N ASP A 93 -13.86 -1.05 -11.29
CA ASP A 93 -14.98 -1.23 -12.20
C ASP A 93 -14.55 -1.06 -13.67
N LEU A 94 -13.75 -0.02 -13.97
CA LEU A 94 -13.14 0.18 -15.29
C LEU A 94 -12.27 -1.01 -15.72
N ILE A 95 -11.35 -1.49 -14.87
CA ILE A 95 -10.46 -2.61 -15.19
C ILE A 95 -11.26 -3.89 -15.40
N SER A 96 -12.36 -4.08 -14.66
CA SER A 96 -13.20 -5.27 -14.75
C SER A 96 -13.77 -5.48 -16.15
N ARG A 97 -14.03 -4.39 -16.90
CA ARG A 97 -14.49 -4.46 -18.30
C ARG A 97 -13.53 -5.19 -19.24
N TYR A 98 -12.25 -5.27 -18.86
CA TYR A 98 -11.19 -5.91 -19.63
C TYR A 98 -10.59 -7.12 -18.93
N ASN A 99 -11.04 -7.44 -17.71
CA ASN A 99 -10.53 -8.54 -16.90
C ASN A 99 -11.69 -9.44 -16.43
N PRO A 100 -11.92 -10.60 -17.11
CA PRO A 100 -13.02 -11.50 -16.79
C PRO A 100 -13.02 -12.02 -15.35
N GLN A 101 -11.84 -12.25 -14.76
CA GLN A 101 -11.73 -12.74 -13.39
C GLN A 101 -12.14 -11.66 -12.38
N LEU A 102 -11.70 -10.43 -12.59
CA LEU A 102 -12.10 -9.30 -11.76
C LEU A 102 -13.60 -8.99 -11.92
N PHE A 103 -14.12 -9.01 -13.14
CA PHE A 103 -15.55 -8.85 -13.42
C PHE A 103 -16.39 -9.87 -12.65
N GLN A 104 -16.06 -11.16 -12.79
CA GLN A 104 -16.78 -12.22 -12.08
C GLN A 104 -16.69 -12.06 -10.56
N HIS A 105 -15.55 -11.60 -10.04
CA HIS A 105 -15.41 -11.31 -8.61
C HIS A 105 -16.33 -10.16 -8.17
N ILE A 106 -16.34 -9.03 -8.89
CA ILE A 106 -17.22 -7.89 -8.60
C ILE A 106 -18.70 -8.29 -8.64
N GLU A 107 -19.13 -9.06 -9.64
CA GLU A 107 -20.51 -9.53 -9.74
C GLU A 107 -20.88 -10.50 -8.60
N ASN A 108 -19.95 -11.35 -8.17
CA ASN A 108 -20.13 -12.19 -6.97
C ASN A 108 -20.28 -11.34 -5.71
N VAL A 109 -19.51 -10.26 -5.57
CA VAL A 109 -19.59 -9.35 -4.41
C VAL A 109 -20.92 -8.60 -4.39
N LYS A 110 -21.44 -8.17 -5.55
CA LYS A 110 -22.76 -7.53 -5.65
C LYS A 110 -23.91 -8.48 -5.32
N SER A 111 -23.81 -9.74 -5.75
CA SER A 111 -24.89 -10.74 -5.64
C SER A 111 -24.93 -11.51 -4.32
N LYS A 112 -23.80 -11.69 -3.62
CA LYS A 112 -23.69 -12.52 -2.42
C LYS A 112 -23.30 -11.69 -1.20
N LYS A 113 -24.10 -11.78 -0.13
CA LYS A 113 -23.87 -11.03 1.12
C LYS A 113 -22.60 -11.41 1.92
N HIS A 114 -21.85 -12.45 1.54
CA HIS A 114 -20.73 -12.98 2.35
C HIS A 114 -19.52 -13.48 1.53
N VAL A 115 -19.15 -12.79 0.45
CA VAL A 115 -17.89 -13.08 -0.26
C VAL A 115 -16.81 -12.09 0.20
N PRO A 116 -15.60 -12.54 0.60
CA PRO A 116 -14.51 -11.63 0.94
C PRO A 116 -14.15 -10.80 -0.29
N ASN A 117 -14.39 -9.50 -0.26
CA ASN A 117 -14.20 -8.64 -1.44
C ASN A 117 -12.81 -7.98 -1.51
N TYR A 118 -12.16 -7.79 -0.36
CA TYR A 118 -10.89 -7.08 -0.19
C TYR A 118 -10.89 -5.61 -0.66
N PHE A 119 -12.07 -5.01 -0.77
CA PHE A 119 -12.24 -3.63 -1.25
C PHE A 119 -12.40 -2.62 -0.12
N SER A 120 -12.52 -3.08 1.13
CA SER A 120 -12.83 -2.22 2.26
C SER A 120 -11.73 -1.19 2.54
N PRO A 121 -12.07 -0.04 3.15
CA PRO A 121 -11.11 0.96 3.61
C PRO A 121 -9.97 0.36 4.46
N LYS A 122 -10.27 -0.65 5.27
CA LYS A 122 -9.29 -1.35 6.12
C LYS A 122 -8.21 -2.04 5.27
N ILE A 123 -8.61 -2.84 4.27
CA ILE A 123 -7.66 -3.52 3.39
C ILE A 123 -6.84 -2.52 2.58
N GLN A 124 -7.47 -1.42 2.12
CA GLN A 124 -6.74 -0.34 1.45
C GLN A 124 -5.62 0.23 2.35
N ASN A 125 -5.90 0.46 3.64
CA ASN A 125 -4.88 0.93 4.60
C ASN A 125 -3.77 -0.11 4.81
N GLU A 126 -4.10 -1.39 4.97
CA GLU A 126 -3.10 -2.46 5.13
C GLU A 126 -2.14 -2.52 3.93
N VAL A 127 -2.65 -2.39 2.70
CA VAL A 127 -1.81 -2.32 1.50
C VAL A 127 -0.95 -1.06 1.48
N ILE A 128 -1.50 0.10 1.88
CA ILE A 128 -0.74 1.35 2.00
C ILE A 128 0.38 1.20 3.02
N GLU A 129 0.13 0.60 4.18
CA GLU A 129 1.15 0.34 5.22
C GLU A 129 2.28 -0.54 4.68
N ILE A 130 1.97 -1.57 3.89
CA ILE A 130 2.99 -2.39 3.21
C ILE A 130 3.86 -1.53 2.29
N PHE A 131 3.24 -0.64 1.50
CA PHE A 131 3.99 0.28 0.63
C PHE A 131 4.87 1.22 1.43
N VAL A 132 4.34 1.84 2.49
CA VAL A 132 5.08 2.76 3.38
C VAL A 132 6.27 2.05 3.99
N ASN A 133 6.08 0.86 4.58
CA ASN A 133 7.16 0.07 5.17
C ASN A 133 8.26 -0.26 4.17
N LYS A 134 7.88 -0.61 2.94
CA LYS A 134 8.86 -0.89 1.89
C LYS A 134 9.64 0.37 1.49
N VAL A 135 8.95 1.50 1.29
CA VAL A 135 9.56 2.78 0.95
C VAL A 135 10.51 3.25 2.06
N HIS A 136 10.08 3.19 3.32
CA HIS A 136 10.89 3.55 4.48
C HIS A 136 12.14 2.69 4.59
N SER A 137 11.99 1.37 4.41
CA SER A 137 13.14 0.45 4.42
C SER A 137 14.17 0.80 3.34
N GLU A 138 13.72 1.13 2.13
CA GLU A 138 14.63 1.55 1.05
C GLU A 138 15.31 2.89 1.34
N ILE A 139 14.60 3.87 1.88
CA ILE A 139 15.19 5.16 2.32
C ILE A 139 16.27 4.90 3.37
N LEU A 140 15.94 4.15 4.43
CA LEU A 140 16.85 3.87 5.52
C LEU A 140 18.08 3.09 5.07
N ASN A 141 17.92 2.13 4.15
CA ASN A 141 19.05 1.39 3.58
C ASN A 141 20.01 2.33 2.82
N LYS A 142 19.47 3.25 2.01
CA LYS A 142 20.30 4.25 1.31
C LYS A 142 21.01 5.17 2.29
N VAL A 143 20.31 5.69 3.28
CA VAL A 143 20.89 6.60 4.30
C VAL A 143 21.99 5.89 5.09
N LYS A 144 21.78 4.64 5.51
CA LYS A 144 22.79 3.83 6.23
C LYS A 144 24.03 3.55 5.38
N SER A 145 23.89 3.45 4.06
CA SER A 145 25.02 3.29 3.14
C SER A 145 25.74 4.61 2.81
N ALA A 146 25.10 5.75 3.07
CA ALA A 146 25.65 7.06 2.77
C ALA A 146 26.70 7.46 3.81
N LYS A 147 27.85 7.94 3.34
CA LYS A 147 28.90 8.49 4.22
C LYS A 147 28.46 9.78 4.91
N TYR A 148 27.63 10.57 4.25
CA TYR A 148 27.16 11.87 4.74
C TYR A 148 25.64 11.95 4.60
N PHE A 149 24.99 12.36 5.68
CA PHE A 149 23.57 12.68 5.71
C PHE A 149 23.30 13.81 6.69
N SER A 150 22.17 14.49 6.51
CA SER A 150 21.60 15.44 7.46
C SER A 150 20.10 15.20 7.58
N ILE A 151 19.56 15.53 8.75
CA ILE A 151 18.12 15.47 9.01
C ILE A 151 17.62 16.90 9.08
N ILE A 152 16.53 17.18 8.36
CA ILE A 152 15.89 18.50 8.26
C ILE A 152 14.49 18.34 8.81
N PHE A 153 14.15 19.22 9.76
CA PHE A 153 12.79 19.38 10.27
C PHE A 153 12.30 20.78 9.87
N ASP A 154 11.19 20.84 9.15
CA ASP A 154 10.57 22.09 8.72
C ASP A 154 9.15 22.20 9.27
N CYS A 155 8.87 23.27 10.04
CA CYS A 155 7.61 23.48 10.74
C CYS A 155 6.67 24.34 9.89
N THR A 156 5.49 23.83 9.61
CA THR A 156 4.41 24.61 8.98
C THR A 156 3.12 24.48 9.79
N PRO A 157 2.41 25.57 10.10
CA PRO A 157 1.09 25.47 10.69
C PRO A 157 0.12 24.88 9.65
N ASP A 158 -0.63 23.86 10.05
CA ASP A 158 -1.67 23.27 9.21
C ASP A 158 -2.97 24.12 9.20
N THR A 159 -3.97 23.67 8.46
CA THR A 159 -5.28 24.37 8.35
C THR A 159 -6.05 24.44 9.67
N ALA A 160 -5.70 23.61 10.66
CA ALA A 160 -6.28 23.60 12.00
C ALA A 160 -5.43 24.37 13.02
N HIS A 161 -4.39 25.10 12.57
CA HIS A 161 -3.41 25.80 13.40
C HIS A 161 -2.57 24.88 14.30
N VAL A 162 -2.48 23.60 13.96
CA VAL A 162 -1.57 22.64 14.59
C VAL A 162 -0.22 22.74 13.89
N GLU A 163 0.87 22.80 14.65
CA GLU A 163 2.21 22.78 14.05
C GLU A 163 2.50 21.37 13.54
N GLN A 164 2.87 21.28 12.27
CA GLN A 164 3.27 20.02 11.65
C GLN A 164 4.71 20.16 11.17
N MET A 165 5.60 19.30 11.66
CA MET A 165 6.99 19.25 11.25
C MET A 165 7.19 18.19 10.19
N SER A 166 7.64 18.57 9.01
CA SER A 166 8.08 17.61 8.00
C SER A 166 9.49 17.11 8.30
N GLN A 167 9.67 15.78 8.33
CA GLN A 167 10.96 15.14 8.50
C GLN A 167 11.53 14.76 7.12
N ILE A 168 12.66 15.36 6.76
CA ILE A 168 13.36 15.10 5.51
C ILE A 168 14.78 14.65 5.82
N ILE A 169 15.23 13.56 5.19
CA ILE A 169 16.63 13.14 5.25
C ILE A 169 17.29 13.48 3.91
N ARG A 170 18.36 14.25 3.98
CA ARG A 170 19.23 14.59 2.86
C ARG A 170 20.50 13.75 2.96
N TYR A 171 20.84 13.00 1.92
CA TYR A 171 22.00 12.11 1.94
C TYR A 171 22.75 12.09 0.61
N VAL A 172 24.04 11.76 0.67
CA VAL A 172 24.89 11.59 -0.51
C VAL A 172 24.77 10.15 -1.00
N ASN A 173 24.18 9.97 -2.18
CA ASN A 173 24.05 8.69 -2.86
C ASN A 173 25.16 8.54 -3.90
N ILE A 174 26.05 7.56 -3.70
CA ILE A 174 27.13 7.22 -4.64
C ILE A 174 26.78 5.90 -5.31
N LYS A 175 26.56 5.92 -6.63
CA LYS A 175 26.27 4.73 -7.43
C LYS A 175 27.12 4.75 -8.68
N ASP A 176 27.81 3.63 -8.95
CA ASP A 176 28.62 3.45 -10.15
C ASP A 176 29.65 4.58 -10.39
N GLY A 177 30.17 5.17 -9.31
CA GLY A 177 31.12 6.29 -9.35
C GLY A 177 30.48 7.67 -9.48
N GLU A 178 29.17 7.76 -9.72
CA GLU A 178 28.42 9.02 -9.75
C GLU A 178 27.94 9.41 -8.35
N CYS A 179 28.14 10.68 -8.00
CA CYS A 179 27.74 11.26 -6.73
C CYS A 179 26.51 12.15 -6.94
N SER A 180 25.44 11.88 -6.19
CA SER A 180 24.22 12.69 -6.20
C SER A 180 23.75 12.98 -4.78
N VAL A 181 23.13 14.15 -4.57
CA VAL A 181 22.47 14.48 -3.32
C VAL A 181 20.99 14.19 -3.48
N GLU A 182 20.46 13.29 -2.65
CA GLU A 182 19.04 12.93 -2.62
C GLU A 182 18.39 13.46 -1.34
N GLU A 183 17.13 13.89 -1.46
CA GLU A 183 16.28 14.26 -0.33
C GLU A 183 15.08 13.32 -0.30
N SER A 184 14.81 12.74 0.87
CA SER A 184 13.69 11.83 1.09
C SER A 184 12.83 12.31 2.24
N PHE A 185 11.55 12.55 1.96
CA PHE A 185 10.54 12.72 2.99
C PHE A 185 10.35 11.40 3.74
N VAL A 186 10.33 11.45 5.07
CA VAL A 186 10.17 10.29 5.94
C VAL A 186 8.80 10.29 6.58
N ASP A 187 8.45 11.36 7.29
CA ASP A 187 7.20 11.44 8.00
C ASP A 187 6.85 12.88 8.38
N PHE A 188 5.66 13.06 8.93
CA PHE A 188 5.30 14.24 9.70
C PHE A 188 5.37 13.94 11.20
N VAL A 189 5.80 14.94 11.96
CA VAL A 189 5.75 14.95 13.42
C VAL A 189 4.79 16.05 13.83
N ILE A 190 3.84 15.72 14.71
CA ILE A 190 2.91 16.72 15.23
C ILE A 190 3.63 17.49 16.32
N GLY A 191 3.78 18.80 16.12
CA GLY A 191 4.31 19.73 17.09
C GLY A 191 3.22 20.20 18.03
N HIS A 192 3.26 19.76 19.29
CA HIS A 192 2.25 20.14 20.27
C HIS A 192 2.52 21.55 20.83
N GLN A 193 3.80 21.95 20.89
CA GLN A 193 4.22 23.20 21.50
C GLN A 193 5.45 23.78 20.79
N LYS A 194 5.49 25.11 20.62
CA LYS A 194 6.53 25.83 19.86
C LYS A 194 7.80 26.14 20.66
N THR A 195 7.98 25.56 21.84
CA THR A 195 9.20 25.81 22.63
C THR A 195 10.33 24.96 22.06
N GLY A 196 11.56 25.50 22.01
CA GLY A 196 12.71 24.76 21.50
C GLY A 196 12.97 23.43 22.23
N ARG A 197 12.59 23.33 23.52
CA ARG A 197 12.70 22.09 24.30
C ARG A 197 11.74 21.02 23.80
N ASN A 198 10.46 21.35 23.61
CA ASN A 198 9.47 20.36 23.16
C ASN A 198 9.76 19.88 21.74
N LEU A 199 10.15 20.80 20.85
CA LEU A 199 10.56 20.43 19.48
C LEU A 199 11.74 19.46 19.51
N LEU A 200 12.72 19.69 20.40
CA LEU A 200 13.84 18.76 20.57
C LEU A 200 13.37 17.40 21.11
N GLU A 201 12.49 17.35 22.10
CA GLU A 201 11.95 16.11 22.66
C GLU A 201 11.18 15.30 21.60
N GLU A 202 10.31 15.95 20.83
CA GLU A 202 9.55 15.33 19.72
C GLU A 202 10.48 14.80 18.62
N ILE A 203 11.54 15.55 18.29
CA ILE A 203 12.56 15.10 17.33
C ILE A 203 13.30 13.86 17.88
N MET A 204 13.70 13.89 19.15
CA MET A 204 14.45 12.79 19.76
C MET A 204 13.62 11.51 19.87
N GLU A 205 12.35 11.63 20.26
CA GLU A 205 11.40 10.50 20.28
C GLU A 205 11.20 9.89 18.88
N LYS A 206 11.14 10.74 17.85
CA LYS A 206 10.99 10.25 16.47
C LYS A 206 12.24 9.54 15.93
N LEU A 207 13.42 9.90 16.43
CA LEU A 207 14.70 9.36 15.98
C LEU A 207 15.16 8.13 16.76
N SER A 208 14.63 7.90 17.97
CA SER A 208 14.91 6.72 18.80
C SER A 208 14.24 5.44 18.30
#